data_AF-A0A925FP97-F1
#
_entry.id   AF-A0A925FP97-F1
#
_cell.length_a   1.000
_cell.length_b   1.000
_cell.length_c   1.000
_cell.angle_alpha   90.00
_cell.angle_beta   90.00
_cell.angle_gamma   90.00
#
_symmetry.space_group_name_H-M   'P 1'
#
loop_
_entity.id
_entity.type
_entity.pdbx_description
1 polymer ?
#
loop_
_entity_poly.entity_id
_entity_poly.type
_entity_poly.pdbx_seq_one_letter_code
_entity_poly.pdbx_strand_id
1 'polypeptide(L)'
;MLKYRVRLDSISGDSIQRIQRELDSFDRIVEMIELNHEQEEIVENQRERLLADMEVERGKSFLLQEDFAASQKAFEKANEYRRSKYLYLIISLMKVAPRLLLRVYRGRRKHEIVFIPVAEKKTEPEI
;
A
#
# COMPACT_ATOMS: atom_id res chain seq x y z
N MET A 1 -20.62 -19.37 -14.75
CA MET A 1 -19.22 -18.96 -14.54
C MET A 1 -19.21 -17.61 -13.83
N LEU A 2 -18.95 -17.58 -12.51
CA LEU A 2 -18.86 -16.33 -11.75
C LEU A 2 -17.64 -15.54 -12.26
N LYS A 3 -17.90 -14.40 -12.91
CA LYS A 3 -16.87 -13.39 -13.23
C LYS A 3 -16.42 -12.78 -11.90
N TYR A 4 -15.29 -13.25 -11.38
CA TYR A 4 -14.66 -12.69 -10.19
C TYR A 4 -14.13 -11.29 -10.54
N ARG A 5 -14.85 -10.24 -10.13
CA ARG A 5 -14.46 -8.84 -10.31
C ARG A 5 -13.44 -8.51 -9.21
N VAL A 6 -12.17 -8.82 -9.43
CA VAL A 6 -11.08 -8.40 -8.53
C VAL A 6 -10.95 -6.88 -8.64
N ARG A 7 -11.26 -6.15 -7.57
CA ARG A 7 -11.00 -4.71 -7.50
C ARG A 7 -9.53 -4.51 -7.19
N LEU A 8 -8.85 -3.55 -7.81
CA LEU A 8 -7.46 -3.23 -7.46
C LEU A 8 -7.34 -2.81 -5.99
N ASP A 9 -8.39 -2.17 -5.45
CA ASP A 9 -8.54 -1.88 -4.03
C ASP A 9 -8.56 -3.16 -3.17
N SER A 10 -9.02 -4.30 -3.71
CA SER A 10 -9.05 -5.55 -2.96
C SER A 10 -7.68 -6.24 -2.90
N ILE A 11 -6.74 -5.97 -3.81
CA ILE A 11 -5.38 -6.57 -3.76
C ILE A 11 -4.50 -5.82 -2.77
N SER A 12 -4.44 -4.49 -2.89
CA SER A 12 -3.76 -3.66 -1.88
C SER A 12 -4.50 -3.73 -0.55
N GLY A 13 -5.83 -3.84 -0.55
CA GLY A 13 -6.65 -4.04 0.64
C GLY A 13 -6.37 -5.38 1.35
N ASP A 14 -6.27 -6.49 0.61
CA ASP A 14 -5.92 -7.80 1.20
C ASP A 14 -4.49 -7.79 1.78
N SER A 15 -3.55 -7.15 1.09
CA SER A 15 -2.18 -6.97 1.58
C SER A 15 -2.13 -6.12 2.86
N ILE A 16 -2.86 -5.01 2.91
CA ILE A 16 -2.96 -4.16 4.12
C ILE A 16 -3.62 -4.94 5.27
N GLN A 17 -4.71 -5.67 5.01
CA GLN A 17 -5.38 -6.49 6.04
C GLN A 17 -4.48 -7.61 6.57
N ARG A 18 -3.65 -8.20 5.71
CA ARG A 18 -2.65 -9.17 6.13
C ARG A 18 -1.61 -8.53 7.06
N ILE A 19 -1.04 -7.39 6.67
CA ILE A 19 -0.04 -6.68 7.48
C ILE A 19 -0.65 -6.24 8.83
N GLN A 20 -1.88 -5.76 8.84
CA GLN A 20 -2.58 -5.38 10.06
C GLN A 20 -2.74 -6.57 11.02
N ARG A 21 -3.17 -7.73 10.51
CA ARG A 21 -3.28 -8.95 11.32
C ARG A 21 -1.94 -9.40 11.91
N GLU A 22 -0.85 -9.16 11.18
CA GLU A 22 0.50 -9.46 11.64
C GLU A 22 0.94 -8.50 12.76
N LEU A 23 0.69 -7.19 12.60
CA LEU A 23 0.90 -6.19 13.65
C LEU A 23 0.11 -6.53 14.92
N ASP A 24 -1.18 -6.86 14.78
CA ASP A 24 -2.04 -7.23 15.91
C ASP A 24 -1.49 -8.47 16.65
N SER A 25 -0.81 -9.38 15.94
CA SER A 25 -0.19 -10.56 16.53
C SER A 25 1.04 -10.19 17.37
N PHE A 26 1.86 -9.25 16.88
CA PHE A 26 3.00 -8.72 17.65
C PHE A 26 2.54 -7.94 18.89
N ASP A 27 1.49 -7.13 18.76
CA ASP A 27 0.93 -6.38 19.90
C ASP A 27 0.45 -7.34 20.99
N ARG A 28 -0.22 -8.44 20.62
CA ARG A 28 -0.60 -9.50 21.58
C ARG A 28 0.59 -10.20 22.23
N ILE A 29 1.68 -10.42 21.49
CA ILE A 29 2.89 -11.05 22.06
C ILE A 29 3.47 -10.15 23.15
N VAL A 30 3.55 -8.84 22.91
CA VAL A 30 4.03 -7.86 23.89
C VAL A 30 3.11 -7.79 25.11
N GLU A 31 1.79 -7.91 24.93
CA GLU A 31 0.84 -7.89 26.04
C GLU A 31 0.83 -9.17 26.88
N MET A 32 1.08 -10.33 26.25
CA MET A 32 0.91 -11.65 26.90
C MET A 32 2.20 -12.25 27.46
N ILE A 33 3.37 -11.81 26.99
CA ILE A 33 4.65 -12.43 27.30
C ILE A 33 5.60 -11.36 27.82
N GLU A 34 6.20 -11.60 28.99
CA GLU A 34 7.32 -10.78 29.45
C GLU A 34 8.52 -11.03 28.54
N LEU A 35 8.85 -10.03 27.72
CA LEU A 35 9.99 -10.05 26.83
C LEU A 35 11.22 -9.50 27.57
N ASN A 36 12.39 -10.06 27.28
CA ASN A 36 13.63 -9.43 27.65
C ASN A 36 13.99 -8.31 26.65
N HIS A 37 14.99 -7.49 26.99
CA HIS A 37 15.36 -6.33 26.17
C HIS A 37 15.72 -6.67 24.71
N GLU A 38 16.41 -7.79 24.47
CA GLU A 38 16.76 -8.24 23.11
C GLU A 38 15.51 -8.65 22.32
N GLN A 39 14.57 -9.30 22.97
CA GLN A 39 13.29 -9.72 22.37
C GLN A 39 12.39 -8.52 22.06
N GLU A 40 12.32 -7.53 22.96
CA GLU A 40 11.62 -6.27 22.73
C GLU A 40 12.17 -5.55 21.50
N GLU A 41 13.50 -5.45 21.39
CA GLU A 41 14.15 -4.83 20.25
C GLU A 41 13.84 -5.57 18.94
N ILE A 42 13.82 -6.91 18.96
CA ILE A 42 13.44 -7.70 17.78
C ILE A 42 12.00 -7.42 17.38
N VAL A 43 11.07 -7.42 18.34
CA VAL A 43 9.64 -7.17 18.07
C VAL A 43 9.44 -5.78 17.50
N GLU A 44 10.05 -4.75 18.10
CA GLU A 44 9.88 -3.38 17.64
C GLU A 44 10.46 -3.17 16.22
N ASN A 45 11.64 -3.75 15.94
CA ASN A 45 12.20 -3.73 14.59
C ASN A 45 11.27 -4.39 13.55
N GLN A 46 10.57 -5.48 13.90
CA GLN A 46 9.59 -6.10 13.02
C GLN A 46 8.34 -5.23 12.85
N ARG A 47 7.86 -4.58 13.92
CA ARG A 47 6.73 -3.65 13.86
C ARG A 47 7.03 -2.47 12.96
N GLU A 48 8.20 -1.83 13.09
CA GLU A 48 8.63 -0.74 12.20
C GLU A 48 8.67 -1.18 10.73
N ARG A 49 9.19 -2.39 10.46
CA ARG A 49 9.21 -2.95 9.11
C ARG A 49 7.81 -3.14 8.54
N LEU A 50 6.89 -3.70 9.32
CA LEU A 50 5.50 -3.93 8.91
C LEU A 50 4.76 -2.60 8.69
N LEU A 51 4.98 -1.61 9.56
CA LEU A 51 4.43 -0.26 9.40
C LEU A 51 4.93 0.40 8.11
N ALA A 52 6.22 0.27 7.80
CA ALA A 52 6.77 0.74 6.53
C ALA A 52 6.10 0.08 5.33
N ASP A 53 5.92 -1.25 5.36
CA ASP A 53 5.30 -2.00 4.27
C ASP A 53 3.81 -1.66 4.11
N MET A 54 3.09 -1.43 5.22
CA MET A 54 1.70 -0.96 5.19
C MET A 54 1.57 0.40 4.51
N GLU A 55 2.42 1.37 4.87
CA GLU A 55 2.39 2.70 4.26
C GLU A 55 2.81 2.67 2.78
N VAL A 56 3.69 1.75 2.38
CA VAL A 56 3.98 1.50 0.96
C VAL A 56 2.76 1.00 0.20
N GLU A 57 2.01 0.05 0.76
CA GLU A 57 0.78 -0.45 0.11
C GLU A 57 -0.32 0.62 0.03
N ARG A 58 -0.46 1.46 1.06
CA ARG A 58 -1.33 2.65 1.03
C ARG A 58 -0.90 3.62 -0.06
N GLY A 59 0.40 3.93 -0.16
CA GLY A 59 0.95 4.81 -1.20
C GLY A 59 0.67 4.32 -2.62
N LYS A 60 0.78 3.00 -2.86
CA LYS A 60 0.41 2.37 -4.13
C LYS A 60 -1.09 2.46 -4.43
N SER A 61 -1.93 2.26 -3.42
CA SER A 61 -3.40 2.36 -3.57
C SER A 61 -3.81 3.78 -3.95
N PHE A 62 -3.32 4.81 -3.24
CA PHE A 62 -3.57 6.21 -3.59
C PHE A 62 -3.02 6.59 -4.98
N LEU A 63 -1.85 6.05 -5.35
CA LEU A 63 -1.28 6.27 -6.69
C LEU A 63 -2.22 5.75 -7.79
N LEU A 64 -2.80 4.56 -7.61
CA LEU A 64 -3.74 3.96 -8.56
C LEU A 64 -5.04 4.76 -8.70
N GLN A 65 -5.50 5.35 -7.59
CA GLN A 65 -6.66 6.25 -7.50
C GLN A 65 -6.37 7.66 -8.01
N GLU A 66 -5.14 7.93 -8.44
CA GLU A 66 -4.66 9.24 -8.92
C GLU A 66 -4.67 10.33 -7.84
N ASP A 67 -4.78 9.94 -6.56
CA ASP A 67 -4.54 10.81 -5.41
C ASP A 67 -3.03 10.89 -5.12
N PHE A 68 -2.34 11.69 -5.91
CA PHE A 68 -0.89 11.84 -5.82
C PHE A 68 -0.43 12.48 -4.50
N ALA A 69 -1.27 13.32 -3.87
CA ALA A 69 -0.94 13.96 -2.62
C ALA A 69 -0.97 12.97 -1.45
N ALA A 70 -2.03 12.16 -1.36
CA ALA A 70 -2.10 11.09 -0.36
C ALA A 70 -1.03 10.02 -0.60
N SER A 71 -0.77 9.69 -1.87
CA SER A 71 0.29 8.75 -2.25
C SER A 71 1.67 9.23 -1.80
N GLN A 72 2.01 10.50 -2.03
CA GLN A 72 3.28 11.06 -1.59
C GLN A 72 3.44 10.99 -0.07
N LYS A 73 2.41 11.42 0.69
CA LYS A 73 2.44 11.38 2.16
C LYS A 73 2.65 9.97 2.70
N ALA A 74 1.98 8.97 2.11
CA ALA A 74 2.14 7.59 2.51
C ALA A 74 3.57 7.08 2.23
N PHE A 75 4.17 7.42 1.08
CA PHE A 75 5.57 7.06 0.81
C PHE A 75 6.57 7.79 1.71
N GLU A 76 6.32 9.05 2.05
CA GLU A 76 7.13 9.81 3.03
C GLU A 76 7.08 9.13 4.40
N LYS A 77 5.89 8.78 4.88
CA LYS A 77 5.71 8.05 6.15
C LYS A 77 6.36 6.67 6.15
N ALA A 78 6.28 5.93 5.04
CA ALA A 78 7.01 4.68 4.89
C ALA A 78 8.54 4.86 5.01
N ASN A 79 9.06 5.99 4.54
CA ASN A 79 10.49 6.31 4.61
C ASN A 79 10.93 6.78 6.01
N GLU A 80 10.01 7.28 6.83
CA GLU A 80 10.25 7.57 8.25
C GLU A 80 10.50 6.26 9.02
N TYR A 81 9.66 5.24 8.82
CA TYR A 81 9.84 3.91 9.41
C TYR A 81 11.05 3.16 8.83
N ARG A 82 11.30 3.28 7.52
CA ARG A 82 12.43 2.60 6.85
C ARG A 82 13.11 3.53 5.88
N ARG A 83 14.19 4.18 6.33
CA ARG A 83 15.02 5.08 5.51
C ARG A 83 15.63 4.33 4.34
N SER A 84 14.97 4.38 3.19
CA SER A 84 15.35 3.63 1.99
C SER A 84 15.62 4.57 0.82
N LYS A 85 16.77 4.40 0.17
CA LYS A 85 17.12 5.14 -1.05
C LYS A 85 16.08 4.92 -2.16
N TYR A 86 15.45 3.76 -2.19
CA TYR A 86 14.39 3.45 -3.15
C TYR A 86 13.12 4.27 -2.89
N LEU A 87 12.71 4.41 -1.62
CA LEU A 87 11.56 5.24 -1.26
C LEU A 87 11.84 6.72 -1.54
N TYR A 88 13.06 7.19 -1.25
CA TYR A 88 13.47 8.54 -1.59
C TYR A 88 13.35 8.84 -3.10
N LEU A 89 13.76 7.88 -3.95
CA LEU A 89 13.59 7.99 -5.40
C LEU A 89 12.11 8.03 -5.81
N ILE A 90 11.26 7.17 -5.22
CA ILE A 90 9.82 7.18 -5.50
C ILE A 90 9.20 8.53 -5.12
N ILE A 91 9.51 9.06 -3.92
CA ILE A 91 9.01 10.36 -3.46
C ILE A 91 9.46 11.47 -4.42
N SER A 92 10.72 11.45 -4.84
CA SER A 92 11.26 12.44 -5.79
C SER A 92 10.56 12.36 -7.16
N LEU A 93 10.34 11.15 -7.68
CA LEU A 93 9.60 10.93 -8.92
C LEU A 93 8.13 11.34 -8.81
N MET A 94 7.51 11.16 -7.64
CA MET A 94 6.14 11.59 -7.38
C MET A 94 5.99 13.12 -7.46
N LYS A 95 7.02 13.86 -7.02
CA LYS A 95 7.04 15.34 -7.08
C LYS A 95 7.19 15.86 -8.51
N VAL A 96 8.03 15.21 -9.33
CA VAL A 96 8.37 15.70 -10.67
C VAL A 96 7.41 15.17 -11.74
N ALA A 97 7.09 13.88 -11.69
CA ALA A 97 6.37 13.19 -12.76
C ALA A 97 5.41 12.09 -12.23
N PRO A 98 4.41 12.45 -11.41
CA PRO A 98 3.50 11.47 -10.77
C PRO A 98 2.74 10.62 -11.79
N ARG A 99 2.31 11.23 -12.91
CA ARG A 99 1.61 10.53 -14.00
C ARG A 99 2.50 9.54 -14.75
N LEU A 100 3.80 9.82 -14.87
CA LEU A 100 4.75 8.89 -15.49
C LEU A 100 4.94 7.67 -14.59
N LEU A 101 5.10 7.91 -13.27
CA LEU A 101 5.21 6.84 -12.29
C LEU A 101 3.98 5.94 -12.29
N LEU A 102 2.77 6.52 -12.33
CA LEU A 102 1.51 5.78 -12.48
C LEU A 102 1.49 4.95 -13.77
N ARG A 103 1.93 5.51 -14.90
CA ARG A 103 1.99 4.80 -16.18
C ARG A 103 2.95 3.60 -16.13
N VAL A 104 4.14 3.78 -15.55
CA VAL A 104 5.11 2.70 -15.36
C VAL A 104 4.54 1.62 -14.43
N TYR A 105 3.91 2.03 -13.33
CA TYR A 105 3.29 1.12 -12.37
C TYR A 105 2.18 0.28 -13.01
N ARG A 106 1.24 0.93 -13.72
CA ARG A 106 0.18 0.27 -14.49
C ARG A 106 0.76 -0.65 -15.59
N GLY A 107 1.85 -0.22 -16.23
CA GLY A 107 2.52 -0.96 -17.30
C GLY A 107 3.19 -2.26 -16.82
N ARG A 108 3.86 -2.22 -15.65
CA ARG A 108 4.52 -3.41 -15.07
C ARG A 108 3.53 -4.41 -14.48
N ARG A 109 2.41 -3.92 -13.94
CA ARG A 109 1.34 -4.75 -13.36
C ARG A 109 0.22 -5.06 -14.34
N LYS A 110 0.43 -4.96 -15.66
CA LYS A 110 -0.61 -5.29 -16.66
C LYS A 110 -1.27 -6.65 -16.39
N HIS A 111 -0.51 -7.70 -16.04
CA HIS A 111 -1.08 -9.01 -15.74
C HIS A 111 -1.94 -9.06 -14.45
N GLU A 112 -1.74 -8.12 -13.52
CA GLU A 112 -2.60 -7.94 -12.33
C GLU A 112 -3.75 -6.93 -12.58
N ILE A 113 -3.65 -6.09 -13.62
CA ILE A 113 -4.53 -4.95 -13.93
C ILE A 113 -5.49 -5.23 -15.11
N VAL A 114 -5.26 -6.27 -15.91
CA VAL A 114 -5.99 -6.54 -17.20
C VAL A 114 -7.49 -6.81 -17.07
N PHE A 115 -8.06 -6.98 -15.87
CA PHE A 115 -9.50 -7.16 -15.70
C PHE A 115 -10.29 -5.84 -15.59
N ILE A 116 -10.12 -4.94 -16.57
CA ILE A 116 -10.88 -3.69 -16.66
C ILE A 116 -11.66 -3.67 -17.99
N PRO A 117 -12.95 -4.04 -18.04
CA PRO A 117 -13.84 -3.40 -19.00
C PRO A 117 -14.02 -1.95 -18.55
N VAL A 118 -13.70 -1.00 -19.44
CA VAL A 118 -14.00 0.42 -19.27
C VAL A 118 -15.45 0.54 -18.86
N ALA A 119 -15.72 1.11 -17.68
CA ALA A 119 -17.08 1.36 -17.24
C ALA A 119 -17.72 2.36 -18.21
N GLU A 120 -18.65 1.89 -19.04
CA GLU A 120 -19.55 2.75 -19.78
C GLU A 120 -20.23 3.69 -18.78
N LYS A 121 -20.09 4.99 -19.03
CA LYS A 121 -20.88 6.04 -18.38
C LYS A 121 -22.35 5.63 -18.52
N LYS A 122 -22.98 5.20 -17.42
CA LYS A 122 -24.44 5.19 -17.34
C LYS A 122 -24.90 6.65 -17.37
N THR A 123 -25.44 7.06 -18.49
CA THR A 123 -26.40 8.17 -18.57
C THR A 123 -27.54 7.87 -17.58
N GLU A 124 -27.72 8.75 -16.60
CA GLU A 124 -28.89 8.76 -15.72
C GLU A 124 -30.16 8.93 -16.57
N PRO A 125 -31.28 8.26 -16.23
CA PRO A 125 -32.55 8.56 -16.85
C PRO A 125 -33.10 9.85 -16.23
N GLU A 126 -33.41 10.83 -17.08
CA GLU A 126 -34.31 11.94 -16.73
C GLU A 126 -35.66 11.35 -16.31
N ILE A 127 -36.17 11.84 -15.16
CA ILE A 127 -37.54 11.62 -14.69
C ILE A 127 -38.43 12.69 -15.34
#